data_AF-A0A1L8ZD72-F1
#
_entry.id   AF-A0A1L8ZD72-F1
#
_cell.length_a   1.000
_cell.length_b   1.000
_cell.length_c   1.000
_cell.angle_alpha   90.00
_cell.angle_beta   90.00
_cell.angle_gamma   90.00
#
_symmetry.space_group_name_H-M   'P 1'
#
loop_
_entity.id
_entity.type
_entity.pdbx_description
1 polymer ?
#
loop_
_entity_poly.entity_id
_entity_poly.type
_entity_poly.pdbx_seq_one_letter_code
_entity_poly.pdbx_strand_id
1 'polypeptide(L)'
;MKSFLFWVMLGTVGINSFAQNTPVAIINLHKNEIITKTGFDSKVDIFKKTQGRDLTATEKKQVLQVLIADVLFSQEASKQGIKISDDEVMQTIRTQFGLVNFTDEQIKQMIEKQGTNWGELLSSMKRSLSSQ
;
A
#
# COMPACT_ATOMS: atom_id res chain seq x y z
N MET A 1 51.77 -21.13 -14.24
CA MET A 1 51.60 -22.34 -13.40
C MET A 1 50.62 -21.96 -12.29
N LYS A 2 49.34 -22.36 -12.38
CA LYS A 2 48.76 -23.62 -11.90
C LYS A 2 48.43 -23.57 -10.40
N SER A 3 47.23 -23.12 -10.05
CA SER A 3 46.27 -23.79 -9.14
C SER A 3 45.11 -22.84 -8.81
N PHE A 4 43.85 -23.15 -9.11
CA PHE A 4 42.97 -24.19 -8.55
C PHE A 4 42.05 -23.60 -7.47
N LEU A 5 40.81 -23.35 -7.88
CA LEU A 5 39.61 -23.82 -7.19
C LEU A 5 39.46 -23.43 -5.70
N PHE A 6 38.74 -22.34 -5.42
CA PHE A 6 37.90 -22.29 -4.22
C PHE A 6 36.53 -21.69 -4.56
N TRP A 7 35.72 -22.58 -5.10
CA TRP A 7 34.27 -22.53 -5.12
C TRP A 7 33.74 -22.54 -3.68
N VAL A 8 32.58 -21.89 -3.47
CA VAL A 8 31.66 -22.03 -2.34
C VAL A 8 31.90 -21.09 -1.15
N MET A 9 31.22 -19.94 -1.15
CA MET A 9 30.18 -19.59 -0.16
C MET A 9 29.71 -18.14 -0.40
N LEU A 10 28.97 -17.91 -1.48
CA LEU A 10 28.10 -16.74 -1.56
C LEU A 10 26.75 -17.17 -0.96
N GLY A 11 26.71 -17.26 0.36
CA GLY A 11 25.48 -17.43 1.12
C GLY A 11 24.67 -16.15 1.01
N THR A 12 23.85 -16.05 -0.03
CA THR A 12 22.76 -15.08 -0.09
C THR A 12 21.79 -15.46 1.02
N VAL A 13 21.89 -14.78 2.16
CA VAL A 13 20.86 -14.84 3.19
C VAL A 13 19.63 -14.17 2.59
N GLY A 14 18.74 -14.98 2.03
CA GLY A 14 17.43 -14.55 1.59
C GLY A 14 16.70 -13.97 2.80
N ILE A 15 16.58 -12.64 2.84
CA ILE A 15 15.75 -11.94 3.81
C ILE A 15 14.30 -12.19 3.38
N ASN A 16 13.78 -13.37 3.69
CA ASN A 16 12.36 -13.63 3.57
C ASN A 16 11.67 -12.95 4.75
N SER A 17 11.42 -11.65 4.64
CA SER A 17 10.46 -10.96 5.49
C SER A 17 9.06 -11.42 5.10
N PHE A 18 8.67 -12.63 5.54
CA PHE A 18 7.27 -12.99 5.60
C PHE A 18 6.63 -12.16 6.70
N ALA A 19 6.16 -10.98 6.34
CA ALA A 19 5.30 -10.17 7.19
C ALA A 19 4.16 -11.06 7.67
N GLN A 20 4.12 -11.28 8.99
CA GLN A 20 3.14 -12.10 9.66
C GLN A 20 1.77 -11.41 9.49
N ASN A 21 1.03 -11.79 8.44
CA ASN A 21 -0.29 -11.26 8.09
C ASN A 21 -1.38 -11.82 9.02
N THR A 22 -1.21 -11.61 10.33
CA THR A 22 -2.22 -11.99 11.34
C THR A 22 -3.41 -11.02 11.24
N PRO A 23 -4.67 -11.50 11.27
CA PRO A 23 -5.84 -10.62 11.26
C PRO A 23 -5.96 -9.86 12.59
N VAL A 24 -6.23 -8.55 12.52
CA VAL A 24 -6.50 -7.68 13.67
C VAL A 24 -7.98 -7.37 13.81
N ALA A 25 -8.69 -7.27 12.69
CA ALA A 25 -10.14 -7.14 12.65
C ALA A 25 -10.71 -7.75 11.37
N ILE A 26 -11.93 -8.28 11.45
CA ILE A 26 -12.70 -8.80 10.32
C ILE A 26 -13.96 -7.95 10.23
N ILE A 27 -14.21 -7.35 9.07
CA ILE A 27 -15.32 -6.43 8.84
C ILE A 27 -16.22 -7.04 7.78
N ASN A 28 -17.51 -7.14 8.10
CA ASN A 28 -18.51 -7.70 7.21
C ASN A 28 -19.76 -6.81 7.24
N LEU A 29 -19.82 -5.84 6.32
CA LEU A 29 -21.02 -5.04 6.09
C LEU A 29 -21.71 -5.48 4.80
N HIS A 30 -20.98 -5.47 3.68
CA HIS A 30 -21.45 -5.96 2.37
C HIS A 30 -20.49 -7.00 1.75
N LYS A 31 -19.21 -6.97 2.14
CA LYS A 31 -18.20 -7.97 1.77
C LYS A 31 -17.29 -8.24 2.96
N ASN A 32 -16.71 -9.44 3.01
CA ASN A 32 -15.77 -9.80 4.06
C ASN A 32 -14.40 -9.17 3.76
N GLU A 33 -13.95 -8.25 4.60
CA GLU A 33 -12.67 -7.57 4.48
C GLU A 33 -11.87 -7.66 5.78
N ILE A 34 -10.59 -8.04 5.65
CA ILE A 34 -9.72 -8.32 6.80
C ILE A 34 -8.70 -7.19 6.93
N ILE A 35 -8.68 -6.55 8.09
CA ILE A 35 -7.59 -5.65 8.47
C ILE A 35 -6.47 -6.52 9.05
N THR A 36 -5.34 -6.59 8.36
CA THR A 36 -4.15 -7.33 8.82
C THR A 36 -3.32 -6.49 9.78
N LYS A 37 -2.48 -7.17 10.57
CA LYS A 37 -1.54 -6.55 11.50
C LYS A 37 -0.55 -5.63 10.77
N THR A 38 -0.06 -6.05 9.61
CA THR A 38 0.84 -5.23 8.78
C THR A 38 0.17 -3.94 8.30
N GLY A 39 -1.10 -4.00 7.90
CA GLY A 39 -1.87 -2.81 7.50
C GLY A 39 -2.12 -1.86 8.68
N PHE A 40 -2.43 -2.41 9.85
CA PHE A 40 -2.60 -1.64 11.08
C PHE A 40 -1.30 -0.98 11.54
N ASP A 41 -0.21 -1.74 11.61
CA ASP A 41 1.10 -1.27 12.06
C ASP A 41 1.64 -0.18 11.12
N SER A 42 1.48 -0.34 9.80
CA SER A 42 1.84 0.70 8.80
C SER A 42 1.15 2.03 9.08
N LYS A 43 -0.14 2.00 9.45
CA LYS A 43 -0.92 3.21 9.76
C LYS A 43 -0.50 3.81 11.09
N VAL A 44 -0.28 2.98 12.10
CA VAL A 44 0.29 3.41 13.37
C VAL A 44 1.64 4.09 13.15
N ASP A 45 2.51 3.55 12.31
CA ASP A 45 3.84 4.13 12.03
C ASP A 45 3.77 5.47 11.31
N ILE A 46 2.80 5.67 10.41
CA ILE A 46 2.56 7.00 9.81
C ILE A 46 2.21 8.01 10.90
N PHE A 47 1.29 7.67 11.81
CA PHE A 47 0.90 8.54 12.91
C PHE A 47 2.03 8.77 13.92
N LYS A 48 2.88 7.77 14.16
CA LYS A 48 4.09 7.94 14.99
C LYS A 48 5.07 8.92 14.35
N LYS A 49 5.30 8.81 13.04
CA LYS A 49 6.19 9.71 12.29
C LYS A 49 5.67 11.15 12.28
N THR A 50 4.35 11.35 12.21
CA THR A 50 3.77 12.70 12.25
C THR A 50 3.79 13.31 13.64
N GLN A 51 3.62 12.52 14.70
CA GLN A 51 3.64 13.01 16.08
C GLN A 51 5.04 13.05 16.71
N GLY A 52 6.04 12.41 16.10
CA GLY A 52 7.40 12.33 16.63
C GLY A 52 7.52 11.48 17.92
N ARG A 53 6.49 10.70 18.26
CA ARG A 53 6.46 9.83 19.44
C ARG A 53 5.63 8.57 19.19
N ASP A 54 5.81 7.57 20.04
CA ASP A 54 4.96 6.39 20.04
C ASP A 54 3.51 6.74 20.46
N LEU A 55 2.55 6.06 19.81
CA LEU A 55 1.14 6.13 20.18
C LEU A 55 0.84 5.29 21.42
N THR A 56 0.02 5.84 22.30
CA THR A 56 -0.57 5.13 23.44
C THR A 56 -1.53 4.03 22.97
N ALA A 57 -1.88 3.10 23.87
CA ALA A 57 -2.85 2.05 23.55
C ALA A 57 -4.23 2.61 23.15
N THR A 58 -4.65 3.71 23.75
CA THR A 58 -5.91 4.40 23.40
C THR A 58 -5.84 5.00 22.00
N GLU A 59 -4.74 5.67 21.65
CA GLU A 59 -4.54 6.23 20.31
C GLU A 59 -4.46 5.13 19.24
N LYS A 60 -3.79 4.01 19.52
CA LYS A 60 -3.78 2.83 18.65
C LYS A 60 -5.19 2.27 18.42
N LYS A 61 -6.04 2.25 19.44
CA LYS A 61 -7.45 1.85 19.31
C LYS A 61 -8.24 2.81 18.43
N GLN A 62 -7.98 4.12 18.52
CA GLN A 62 -8.58 5.11 17.63
C GLN A 62 -8.13 4.91 16.19
N VAL A 63 -6.85 4.63 15.94
CA VAL A 63 -6.35 4.29 14.59
C VAL A 63 -7.09 3.06 14.04
N LEU A 64 -7.33 2.03 14.85
CA LEU A 64 -8.09 0.87 14.42
C LEU A 64 -9.55 1.23 14.08
N GLN A 65 -10.19 2.09 14.89
CA GLN A 65 -11.56 2.55 14.61
C GLN A 65 -11.65 3.34 13.31
N VAL A 66 -10.66 4.20 13.02
CA VAL A 66 -10.58 4.94 11.75
C VAL A 66 -10.46 3.97 10.57
N LEU A 67 -9.64 2.92 10.68
CA LEU A 67 -9.51 1.91 9.63
C LEU A 67 -10.79 1.11 9.42
N ILE A 68 -11.49 0.78 10.50
CA ILE A 68 -12.79 0.12 10.41
C ILE A 68 -13.80 1.03 9.68
N ALA A 69 -13.86 2.30 10.05
CA ALA A 69 -14.73 3.26 9.39
C ALA A 69 -14.42 3.40 7.89
N ASP A 70 -13.14 3.54 7.53
CA ASP A 70 -12.67 3.62 6.12
C ASP A 70 -13.15 2.42 5.29
N VAL A 71 -13.01 1.20 5.84
CA VAL A 71 -13.50 -0.02 5.19
C VAL A 71 -15.03 -0.01 5.07
N LEU A 72 -15.76 0.37 6.11
CA LEU A 72 -17.23 0.44 6.07
C LEU A 72 -17.71 1.45 5.01
N PHE A 73 -17.08 2.63 4.94
CA PHE A 73 -17.36 3.64 3.91
C PHE A 73 -17.04 3.11 2.51
N SER A 74 -15.89 2.45 2.33
CA SER A 74 -15.53 1.84 1.05
C SER A 74 -16.52 0.76 0.59
N GLN A 75 -17.03 -0.04 1.53
CA GLN A 75 -18.06 -1.05 1.25
C GLN A 75 -19.38 -0.41 0.82
N GLU A 76 -19.82 0.65 1.50
CA GLU A 76 -21.04 1.37 1.16
C GLU A 76 -20.91 2.12 -0.19
N ALA A 77 -19.78 2.79 -0.43
CA ALA A 77 -19.46 3.43 -1.71
C ALA A 77 -19.47 2.41 -2.87
N SER A 78 -18.85 1.23 -2.66
CA SER A 78 -18.85 0.14 -3.64
C SER A 78 -20.26 -0.37 -3.96
N LYS A 79 -21.15 -0.42 -2.97
CA LYS A 79 -22.56 -0.79 -3.14
C LYS A 79 -23.35 0.27 -3.90
N GLN A 80 -23.06 1.55 -3.66
CA GLN A 80 -23.67 2.67 -4.38
C GLN A 80 -23.12 2.85 -5.81
N GLY A 81 -22.22 1.97 -6.25
CA GLY A 81 -21.63 2.02 -7.59
C GLY A 81 -20.51 3.06 -7.73
N ILE A 82 -20.09 3.69 -6.64
CA ILE A 82 -18.91 4.56 -6.59
C ILE A 82 -17.68 3.65 -6.61
N LYS A 83 -17.27 3.26 -7.80
CA LYS A 83 -16.04 2.51 -8.05
C LYS A 83 -15.11 3.44 -8.82
N ILE A 84 -14.03 3.84 -8.18
CA ILE A 84 -12.95 4.53 -8.89
C ILE A 84 -12.31 3.48 -9.80
N SER A 85 -12.56 3.67 -11.10
CA SER A 85 -11.98 2.82 -12.13
C SER A 85 -10.48 3.03 -12.16
N ASP A 86 -9.73 1.99 -12.51
CA ASP A 86 -8.28 2.13 -12.67
C ASP A 86 -7.95 3.17 -13.77
N ASP A 87 -8.87 3.39 -14.72
CA ASP A 87 -8.82 4.43 -15.74
C ASP A 87 -8.92 5.86 -15.16
N GLU A 88 -9.78 6.10 -14.17
CA GLU A 88 -9.86 7.39 -13.46
C GLU A 88 -8.60 7.67 -12.64
N VAL A 89 -8.05 6.64 -12.00
CA VAL A 89 -6.76 6.75 -11.31
C VAL A 89 -5.68 7.11 -12.31
N MET A 90 -5.66 6.46 -13.47
CA MET A 90 -4.68 6.71 -14.52
C MET A 90 -4.79 8.11 -15.11
N GLN A 91 -6.03 8.56 -15.35
CA GLN A 91 -6.30 9.91 -15.84
C GLN A 91 -5.84 10.97 -14.84
N THR A 92 -6.04 10.72 -13.55
CA THR A 92 -5.56 11.62 -12.49
C THR A 92 -4.04 11.65 -12.42
N ILE A 93 -3.36 10.50 -12.50
CA ILE A 93 -1.90 10.41 -12.56
C ILE A 93 -1.38 11.20 -13.77
N ARG A 94 -1.93 10.97 -14.96
CA ARG A 94 -1.54 11.70 -16.18
C ARG A 94 -1.70 13.20 -16.02
N THR A 95 -2.77 13.65 -15.39
CA THR A 95 -3.06 15.08 -15.20
C THR A 95 -2.14 15.71 -14.16
N GLN A 96 -1.94 15.07 -13.01
CA GLN A 96 -1.11 15.61 -11.92
C GLN A 96 0.37 15.65 -12.27
N PHE A 97 0.87 14.64 -12.99
CA PHE A 97 2.29 14.52 -13.36
C PHE A 97 2.60 15.06 -14.75
N GLY A 98 1.62 15.62 -15.47
CA GLY A 98 1.80 16.14 -16.83
C GLY A 98 2.15 15.04 -17.85
N LEU A 99 1.75 13.80 -17.59
CA LEU A 99 2.10 12.62 -18.39
C LEU A 99 1.04 12.27 -19.46
N VAL A 100 0.14 13.20 -19.78
CA VAL A 100 -0.96 13.03 -20.76
C VAL A 100 -0.52 12.54 -22.14
N ASN A 101 0.75 12.72 -22.50
CA ASN A 101 1.30 12.30 -23.80
C ASN A 101 1.99 10.92 -23.77
N PHE A 102 2.03 10.24 -22.61
CA PHE A 102 2.72 8.96 -22.45
C PHE A 102 1.73 7.80 -22.33
N THR A 103 2.11 6.64 -22.85
CA THR A 103 1.33 5.40 -22.67
C THR A 103 1.52 4.84 -21.26
N ASP A 104 0.61 3.97 -20.83
CA ASP A 104 0.66 3.40 -19.48
C ASP A 104 1.93 2.58 -19.23
N GLU A 105 2.43 1.89 -20.25
CA GLU A 105 3.68 1.15 -20.20
C GLU A 105 4.87 2.08 -20.03
N GLN A 106 4.86 3.24 -20.70
CA GLN A 106 5.93 4.24 -20.58
C GLN A 106 5.92 4.89 -19.19
N ILE A 107 4.73 5.23 -18.69
CA ILE A 107 4.55 5.80 -17.34
C ILE A 107 5.04 4.79 -16.30
N LYS A 108 4.59 3.54 -16.38
CA LYS A 108 5.03 2.47 -15.49
C LYS A 108 6.54 2.30 -15.49
N GLN A 109 7.16 2.22 -16.67
CA GLN A 109 8.62 2.09 -16.78
C GLN A 109 9.37 3.29 -16.21
N MET A 110 8.87 4.52 -16.38
CA MET A 110 9.49 5.71 -15.82
C MET A 110 9.46 5.69 -14.30
N ILE A 111 8.34 5.28 -13.71
CA ILE A 111 8.14 5.25 -12.25
C ILE A 111 8.94 4.11 -11.60
N GLU A 112 8.96 2.94 -12.21
CA GLU A 112 9.79 1.82 -11.77
C GLU A 112 11.29 2.15 -11.88
N LYS A 113 11.72 2.88 -12.92
CA LYS A 113 13.10 3.37 -13.06
C LYS A 113 13.49 4.40 -12.01
N GLN A 114 12.54 5.18 -11.49
CA GLN A 114 12.77 6.13 -10.40
C GLN A 114 12.80 5.44 -9.01
N GLY A 115 12.68 4.11 -8.97
CA GLY A 115 12.71 3.34 -7.72
C GLY A 115 11.38 3.34 -6.96
N THR A 116 10.31 3.85 -7.57
CA THR A 116 8.96 3.81 -6.99
C THR A 116 8.21 2.60 -7.52
N ASN A 117 7.59 1.81 -6.64
CA ASN A 117 6.78 0.68 -7.08
C ASN A 117 5.47 1.20 -7.68
N TRP A 118 5.21 0.85 -8.95
CA TRP A 118 4.00 1.26 -9.66
C TRP A 118 2.70 0.85 -8.96
N GLY A 119 2.68 -0.35 -8.35
CA GLY A 119 1.51 -0.84 -7.59
C GLY A 119 1.25 -0.06 -6.32
N GLU A 120 2.30 0.39 -5.61
CA GLU A 120 2.18 1.24 -4.43
C GLU A 120 1.66 2.64 -4.81
N LEU A 121 2.15 3.21 -5.90
CA LEU A 121 1.65 4.49 -6.42
C LEU A 121 0.17 4.40 -6.77
N LEU A 122 -0.23 3.41 -7.56
CA LEU A 122 -1.63 3.19 -7.91
C LEU A 122 -2.53 3.05 -6.67
N SER A 123 -2.09 2.27 -5.70
CA SER A 123 -2.84 2.05 -4.45
C SER A 123 -2.99 3.33 -3.63
N SER A 124 -1.96 4.18 -3.60
CA SER A 124 -2.02 5.47 -2.90
C SER A 124 -2.92 6.49 -3.61
N MET A 125 -2.85 6.56 -4.94
CA MET A 125 -3.69 7.43 -5.76
C MET A 125 -5.16 7.03 -5.68
N LYS A 126 -5.46 5.74 -5.80
CA LYS A 126 -6.83 5.21 -5.66
C LYS A 126 -7.42 5.54 -4.30
N ARG A 127 -6.63 5.41 -3.24
CA ARG A 127 -7.04 5.76 -1.87
C ARG A 127 -7.32 7.25 -1.72
N SER A 128 -6.46 8.10 -2.28
CA SER A 128 -6.63 9.57 -2.27
C SER A 128 -7.93 9.99 -2.95
N LEU A 129 -8.23 9.41 -4.11
CA LEU A 129 -9.45 9.71 -4.86
C LEU A 129 -10.71 9.19 -4.17
N SER A 130 -10.64 8.06 -3.44
CA SER A 130 -11.79 7.55 -2.65
C SER A 130 -12.07 8.33 -1.38
N SER A 131 -11.11 9.16 -0.95
CA SER A 131 -11.23 9.98 0.25
C SER A 131 -11.68 11.43 -0.01
N GLN A 132 -11.88 11.80 -1.28
CA GLN A 132 -12.49 13.06 -1.70
C GLN A 132 -14.00 12.90 -1.83
#